data_AF-A0A5S6QIT7-F1
#
_entry.id   AF-A0A5S6QIT7-F1
#
_cell.length_a   1.000
_cell.length_b   1.000
_cell.length_c   1.000
_cell.angle_alpha   90.00
_cell.angle_beta   90.00
_cell.angle_gamma   90.00
#
_symmetry.space_group_name_H-M   'P 1'
#
loop_
_entity.id
_entity.type
_entity.pdbx_description
1 polymer ?
#
loop_
_entity_poly.entity_id
_entity_poly.type
_entity_poly.pdbx_seq_one_letter_code
_entity_poly.pdbx_strand_id
1 'polypeptide(L)'
;MLALVRTVRQFRPYLYGGRFVVRTDHNSLRWLQNFKEPEGQVARWLELLANFDFSVEHRAGSKHTNADSLSRMPNGHCPSQRNCVAVVNHLVKLRSWLQDVHREDMLRAQRSDPDIGAVYEWVEQGVWPGQSPPGASRVLRHLWCQADQFSIRDGLLCRRWIPATPVGNSVTKWLLVVPKRLIPRLLEAAHDGPAGGHFGFRKAFEKVRSSFYWPNQREDVANWCSSCDACARRKPGESRRARAPLQPHCTGNPWERICLGFLGSFAGTTAGNRYLLVVTDSFT
;
A
#
# COMPACT_ATOMS: atom_id res chain seq x y z
N MET A 1 -15.69 2.09 -17.66
CA MET A 1 -15.90 0.70 -17.17
C MET A 1 -15.05 0.36 -15.94
N LEU A 2 -13.73 0.57 -15.96
CA LEU A 2 -12.86 0.30 -14.81
C LEU A 2 -13.30 0.98 -13.50
N ALA A 3 -13.72 2.25 -13.57
CA ALA A 3 -14.20 2.99 -12.41
C ALA A 3 -15.41 2.30 -11.74
N LEU A 4 -16.39 1.85 -12.54
CA LEU A 4 -17.54 1.09 -12.04
C LEU A 4 -17.12 -0.20 -11.33
N VAL A 5 -16.23 -0.98 -11.95
CA VAL A 5 -15.74 -2.23 -11.36
C VAL A 5 -15.01 -1.98 -10.03
N ARG A 6 -14.21 -0.92 -9.94
CA ARG A 6 -13.54 -0.52 -8.70
C ARG A 6 -14.54 -0.12 -7.62
N THR A 7 -15.53 0.70 -7.96
CA THR A 7 -16.58 1.14 -7.03
C THR A 7 -17.37 -0.05 -6.49
N VAL A 8 -17.82 -0.97 -7.36
CA VAL A 8 -18.58 -2.16 -6.95
C VAL A 8 -17.75 -3.07 -6.04
N ARG A 9 -16.45 -3.22 -6.30
CA ARG A 9 -15.55 -3.97 -5.39
C ARG A 9 -15.40 -3.28 -4.03
N GLN A 10 -15.20 -1.97 -4.01
CA GLN A 10 -14.99 -1.20 -2.78
C GLN A 10 -16.24 -1.21 -1.90
N PHE A 11 -17.42 -1.04 -2.50
CA PHE A 11 -18.69 -0.93 -1.79
C PHE A 11 -19.49 -2.25 -1.82
N ARG A 12 -18.86 -3.38 -2.15
CA ARG A 12 -19.49 -4.71 -2.16
C ARG A 12 -20.32 -5.00 -0.90
N PRO A 13 -19.86 -4.70 0.33
CA PRO A 13 -20.65 -4.95 1.54
C PRO A 13 -22.00 -4.22 1.58
N TYR A 14 -22.12 -3.09 0.87
CA TYR A 14 -23.32 -2.25 0.86
C TYR A 14 -24.21 -2.51 -0.36
N LEU A 15 -23.63 -2.97 -1.46
CA LEU A 15 -24.32 -3.13 -2.75
C LEU A 15 -24.78 -4.57 -3.01
N TYR A 16 -24.22 -5.55 -2.30
CA TYR A 16 -24.57 -6.95 -2.52
C TYR A 16 -25.98 -7.26 -1.99
N GLY A 17 -26.82 -7.86 -2.84
CA GLY A 17 -28.21 -8.21 -2.51
C GLY A 17 -29.22 -7.05 -2.59
N GLY A 18 -28.77 -5.82 -2.85
CA GLY A 18 -29.63 -4.64 -3.02
C GLY A 18 -29.63 -4.14 -4.46
N ARG A 19 -30.77 -3.58 -4.92
CA ARG A 19 -30.87 -2.93 -6.23
C ARG A 19 -30.36 -1.49 -6.16
N PHE A 20 -29.49 -1.09 -7.10
CA PHE A 20 -28.94 0.28 -7.13
C PHE A 20 -28.85 0.88 -8.54
N VAL A 21 -28.58 2.19 -8.60
CA VAL A 21 -28.47 2.95 -9.84
C VAL A 21 -27.05 3.52 -9.98
N VAL A 22 -26.39 3.20 -11.08
CA VAL A 22 -25.07 3.72 -11.45
C VAL A 22 -25.26 4.94 -12.35
N ARG A 23 -24.88 6.12 -11.86
CA ARG A 23 -24.85 7.35 -12.66
C ARG A 23 -23.45 7.58 -13.21
N THR A 24 -23.32 7.72 -14.53
CA THR A 24 -22.03 7.91 -15.20
C THR A 24 -22.15 8.91 -16.35
N ASP A 25 -21.10 9.67 -16.59
CA ASP A 25 -20.91 10.53 -17.75
C ASP A 25 -20.48 9.74 -19.00
N HIS A 26 -20.27 8.43 -18.88
CA HIS A 26 -19.84 7.58 -19.98
C HIS A 26 -21.02 6.84 -20.61
N ASN A 27 -21.58 7.42 -21.68
CA ASN A 27 -22.82 6.95 -22.32
C ASN A 27 -22.76 5.47 -22.78
N SER A 28 -21.59 4.97 -23.20
CA SER A 28 -21.45 3.58 -23.66
C SER A 28 -21.74 2.53 -22.58
N LEU A 29 -21.72 2.90 -21.29
CA LEU A 29 -22.05 1.98 -20.19
C LEU A 29 -23.55 1.69 -20.07
N ARG A 30 -24.42 2.45 -20.75
CA ARG A 30 -25.86 2.10 -20.83
C ARG A 30 -26.10 0.76 -21.51
N TRP A 31 -25.24 0.41 -22.46
CA TRP A 31 -25.33 -0.81 -23.25
C TRP A 31 -24.59 -2.00 -22.65
N LEU A 32 -24.09 -1.85 -21.41
CA LEU A 32 -23.25 -2.85 -20.75
C LEU A 32 -23.95 -4.21 -20.57
N GLN A 33 -25.27 -4.21 -20.34
CA GLN A 33 -26.06 -5.43 -20.19
C GLN A 33 -26.45 -6.09 -21.52
N ASN A 34 -26.29 -5.37 -22.65
CA ASN A 34 -26.68 -5.82 -23.99
C ASN A 34 -25.46 -6.14 -24.87
N PHE A 35 -24.27 -6.29 -24.26
CA PHE A 35 -23.03 -6.53 -24.99
C PHE A 35 -22.96 -8.00 -25.41
N LYS A 36 -23.09 -8.28 -26.72
CA LYS A 36 -23.29 -9.64 -27.24
C LYS A 36 -22.05 -10.53 -27.15
N GLU A 37 -20.84 -9.98 -27.33
CA GLU A 37 -19.60 -10.76 -27.42
C GLU A 37 -18.47 -10.05 -26.66
N PRO A 38 -18.44 -10.16 -25.32
CA PRO A 38 -17.36 -9.57 -24.54
C PRO A 38 -16.11 -10.46 -24.56
N GLU A 39 -14.96 -9.88 -24.86
CA GLU A 39 -13.67 -10.58 -24.85
C GLU A 39 -12.72 -10.06 -23.74
N GLY A 40 -11.79 -10.92 -23.32
CA GLY A 40 -10.67 -10.56 -22.45
C GLY A 40 -11.08 -9.92 -21.11
N GLN A 41 -10.57 -8.71 -20.85
CA GLN A 41 -10.78 -8.01 -19.57
C GLN A 41 -12.24 -7.59 -19.35
N VAL A 42 -12.98 -7.30 -20.44
CA VAL A 42 -14.38 -6.87 -20.40
C VAL A 42 -15.27 -8.03 -19.96
N ALA A 43 -15.06 -9.24 -20.47
CA ALA A 43 -15.77 -10.45 -20.07
C ALA A 43 -15.66 -10.72 -18.56
N ARG A 44 -14.44 -10.68 -18.03
CA ARG A 44 -14.17 -10.86 -16.59
C ARG A 44 -14.83 -9.80 -15.72
N TRP A 45 -14.96 -8.58 -16.23
CA TRP A 45 -15.65 -7.50 -15.52
C TRP A 45 -17.16 -7.67 -15.57
N LEU A 46 -17.72 -8.14 -16.69
CA LEU A 46 -19.14 -8.46 -16.80
C LEU A 46 -19.55 -9.60 -15.87
N GLU A 47 -18.75 -10.67 -15.79
CA GLU A 47 -18.97 -11.77 -14.85
C GLU A 47 -19.02 -11.29 -13.40
N LEU A 48 -18.12 -10.36 -13.01
CA LEU A 48 -18.15 -9.76 -11.68
C LEU A 48 -19.42 -8.92 -11.47
N LEU A 49 -19.77 -8.09 -12.45
CA LEU A 49 -20.91 -7.18 -12.37
C LEU A 49 -22.26 -7.92 -12.41
N ALA A 50 -22.32 -9.10 -13.04
CA ALA A 50 -23.51 -9.95 -13.10
C ALA A 50 -23.97 -10.43 -11.71
N ASN A 51 -23.08 -10.40 -10.70
CA ASN A 51 -23.43 -10.73 -9.31
C ASN A 51 -24.22 -9.62 -8.60
N PHE A 52 -24.54 -8.51 -9.27
CA PHE A 52 -25.20 -7.33 -8.69
C PHE A 52 -26.42 -6.92 -9.52
N ASP A 53 -27.48 -6.49 -8.84
CA ASP A 53 -28.66 -5.91 -9.48
C ASP A 53 -28.52 -4.38 -9.58
N PHE A 54 -28.28 -3.87 -10.79
CA PHE A 54 -28.18 -2.43 -11.00
C PHE A 54 -28.66 -1.98 -12.38
N SER A 55 -28.97 -0.68 -12.47
CA SER A 55 -29.27 0.00 -13.73
C SER A 55 -28.26 1.13 -13.99
N VAL A 56 -28.01 1.45 -15.26
CA VAL A 56 -27.05 2.50 -15.65
C VAL A 56 -27.78 3.70 -16.22
N GLU A 57 -27.64 4.84 -15.56
CA GLU A 57 -28.14 6.13 -16.01
C GLU A 57 -27.00 7.01 -16.49
N HIS A 58 -27.11 7.53 -17.72
CA HIS A 58 -26.18 8.56 -18.17
C HIS A 58 -26.55 9.92 -17.59
N ARG A 59 -25.57 10.61 -17.02
CA ARG A 59 -25.67 11.99 -16.53
C ARG A 59 -24.54 12.80 -17.16
N ALA A 60 -24.90 13.86 -17.89
CA ALA A 60 -23.92 14.73 -18.54
C ALA A 60 -22.85 15.23 -17.56
N GLY A 61 -21.59 15.29 -18.00
CA GLY A 61 -20.45 15.67 -17.15
C GLY A 61 -20.62 17.03 -16.47
N SER A 62 -21.26 18.00 -17.14
CA SER A 62 -21.59 19.32 -16.56
C SER A 62 -22.50 19.24 -15.33
N LYS A 63 -23.37 18.23 -15.27
CA LYS A 63 -24.23 17.98 -14.10
C LYS A 63 -23.56 17.06 -13.09
N HIS A 64 -22.37 16.53 -13.33
CA HIS A 64 -21.71 15.51 -12.51
C HIS A 64 -20.65 16.09 -11.57
N THR A 65 -20.77 17.38 -11.22
CA THR A 65 -19.77 18.18 -10.49
C THR A 65 -19.31 17.56 -9.18
N ASN A 66 -20.18 16.86 -8.46
CA ASN A 66 -19.83 16.18 -7.20
C ASN A 66 -18.81 15.04 -7.42
N ALA A 67 -19.08 14.16 -8.38
CA ALA A 67 -18.17 13.06 -8.71
C ALA A 67 -16.93 13.56 -9.47
N ASP A 68 -17.11 14.56 -10.34
CA ASP A 68 -16.04 15.17 -11.12
C ASP A 68 -15.04 15.91 -10.22
N SER A 69 -15.51 16.64 -9.20
CA SER A 69 -14.64 17.29 -8.21
C SER A 69 -13.79 16.28 -7.45
N LEU A 70 -14.39 15.16 -7.00
CA LEU A 70 -13.66 14.11 -6.28
C LEU A 70 -12.67 13.35 -7.18
N SER A 71 -13.02 13.10 -8.44
CA SER A 71 -12.15 12.38 -9.38
C SER A 71 -11.02 13.25 -9.93
N ARG A 72 -11.24 14.56 -10.04
CA ARG A 72 -10.25 15.55 -10.49
C ARG A 72 -9.49 16.21 -9.37
N MET A 73 -9.77 15.90 -8.10
CA MET A 73 -8.97 16.38 -6.98
C MET A 73 -7.51 15.99 -7.21
N PRO A 74 -6.59 16.95 -7.45
CA PRO A 74 -5.19 16.64 -7.63
C PRO A 74 -4.62 16.30 -6.26
N ASN A 75 -4.60 15.00 -5.91
CA ASN A 75 -4.05 14.46 -4.65
C ASN A 75 -4.01 15.51 -3.51
N GLY A 76 -5.19 15.97 -3.06
CA GLY A 76 -5.36 16.80 -1.86
C GLY A 76 -4.85 18.25 -1.91
N HIS A 77 -5.12 19.06 -2.94
CA HIS A 77 -4.85 20.51 -2.88
C HIS A 77 -6.12 21.35 -3.08
N CYS A 78 -6.42 22.20 -2.10
CA CYS A 78 -7.45 23.24 -2.16
C CYS A 78 -6.85 24.50 -2.83
N PRO A 79 -7.51 25.15 -3.81
CA PRO A 79 -6.96 26.31 -4.53
C PRO A 79 -6.80 27.58 -3.68
N SER A 80 -7.49 27.68 -2.54
CA SER A 80 -7.35 28.80 -1.59
C SER A 80 -6.09 28.72 -0.73
N GLN A 81 -5.32 27.62 -0.80
CA GLN A 81 -4.09 27.42 -0.03
C GLN A 81 -2.82 27.70 -0.84
N ARG A 82 -2.81 28.76 -1.66
CA ARG A 82 -1.60 29.19 -2.38
C ARG A 82 -0.45 29.60 -1.44
N ASN A 83 -0.68 29.74 -0.13
CA ASN A 83 0.34 30.02 0.89
C ASN A 83 0.27 29.16 2.16
N CYS A 84 -0.46 28.03 2.17
CA CYS A 84 -0.42 27.15 3.35
C CYS A 84 0.76 26.19 3.22
N VAL A 85 1.83 26.54 3.92
CA VAL A 85 3.02 25.75 4.18
C VAL A 85 2.63 24.28 4.44
N ALA A 86 3.09 23.36 3.58
CA ALA A 86 2.82 21.92 3.66
C ALA A 86 3.34 21.22 4.95
N VAL A 87 3.81 21.97 5.93
CA VAL A 87 4.37 21.47 7.20
C VAL A 87 3.28 21.10 8.21
N VAL A 88 2.12 21.77 8.16
CA VAL A 88 0.99 21.48 9.08
C VAL A 88 0.53 20.01 8.95
N ASN A 89 0.64 19.41 7.76
CA ASN A 89 0.21 18.03 7.56
C ASN A 89 1.12 17.00 8.24
N HIS A 90 2.41 17.30 8.42
CA HIS A 90 3.37 16.35 8.99
C HIS A 90 3.29 16.27 10.51
N LEU A 91 3.06 17.40 11.19
CA LEU A 91 2.80 17.41 12.64
C LEU A 91 1.46 16.76 12.99
N VAL A 92 0.43 16.98 12.18
CA VAL A 92 -0.86 16.29 12.33
C VAL A 92 -0.68 14.78 12.16
N LYS A 93 0.08 14.36 11.15
CA LYS A 93 0.35 12.94 10.92
C LYS A 93 1.25 12.33 12.00
N LEU A 94 2.23 13.08 12.51
CA LEU A 94 3.04 12.67 13.67
C LEU A 94 2.14 12.44 14.88
N ARG A 95 1.29 13.41 15.24
CA ARG A 95 0.34 13.29 16.36
C ARG A 95 -0.66 12.16 16.16
N SER A 96 -1.09 11.91 14.93
CA SER A 96 -1.96 10.77 14.61
C SER A 96 -1.28 9.42 14.83
N TRP A 97 0.05 9.34 14.74
CA TRP A 97 0.81 8.10 14.87
C TRP A 97 1.43 7.94 16.26
N LEU A 98 1.84 9.05 16.87
CA LEU A 98 2.47 9.17 18.17
C LEU A 98 1.74 10.25 18.96
N GLN A 99 0.63 9.87 19.61
CA GLN A 99 -0.28 10.81 20.28
C GLN A 99 0.39 11.55 21.46
N ASP A 100 1.39 10.93 22.07
CA ASP A 100 2.15 11.39 23.21
C ASP A 100 3.43 12.17 22.84
N VAL A 101 3.77 12.25 21.55
CA VAL A 101 4.94 13.01 21.09
C VAL A 101 4.49 14.37 20.60
N HIS A 102 4.79 15.41 21.38
CA HIS A 102 4.49 16.78 21.01
C HIS A 102 5.63 17.42 20.22
N ARG A 103 5.35 18.60 19.65
CA ARG A 103 6.33 19.39 18.91
C ARG A 103 7.59 19.68 19.74
N GLU A 104 7.43 19.95 21.03
CA GLU A 104 8.54 20.25 21.94
C GLU A 104 9.43 19.02 22.19
N ASP A 105 8.85 17.83 22.31
CA ASP A 105 9.60 16.59 22.45
C ASP A 105 10.38 16.26 21.17
N MET A 106 9.78 16.57 20.02
CA MET A 106 10.41 16.44 18.71
C MET A 106 11.57 17.42 18.55
N LEU A 107 11.41 18.68 18.95
CA LEU A 107 12.47 19.67 18.94
C LEU A 107 13.62 19.27 19.86
N ARG A 108 13.29 18.87 21.10
CA ARG A 108 14.27 18.36 22.07
C ARG A 108 15.01 17.14 21.50
N ALA A 109 14.28 16.25 20.81
CA ALA A 109 14.86 15.11 20.12
C ALA A 109 15.86 15.52 19.04
N GLN A 110 15.49 16.48 18.18
CA GLN A 110 16.33 16.96 17.09
C GLN A 110 17.60 17.61 17.62
N ARG A 111 17.50 18.46 18.64
CA ARG A 111 18.67 19.11 19.26
C ARG A 111 19.58 18.13 19.99
N SER A 112 19.03 17.09 20.63
CA SER A 112 19.81 16.10 21.36
C SER A 112 20.50 15.04 20.48
N ASP A 113 20.11 14.94 19.20
CA ASP A 113 20.67 13.96 18.28
C ASP A 113 22.04 14.46 17.77
N PRO A 114 23.11 13.66 17.82
CA PRO A 114 24.45 14.13 17.51
C PRO A 114 24.62 14.54 16.04
N ASP A 115 23.91 13.89 15.12
CA ASP A 115 24.02 14.17 13.69
C ASP A 115 22.99 15.21 13.25
N ILE A 116 21.73 15.04 13.67
CA ILE A 116 20.64 15.95 13.31
C ILE A 116 20.76 17.29 14.05
N GLY A 117 21.26 17.29 15.28
CA GLY A 117 21.50 18.50 16.07
C GLY A 117 22.54 19.42 15.43
N ALA A 118 23.64 18.84 14.93
CA ALA A 118 24.65 19.60 14.18
C ALA A 118 24.06 20.27 12.93
N VAL A 119 23.24 19.54 12.17
CA VAL A 119 22.55 20.10 10.99
C VAL A 119 21.54 21.17 11.41
N TYR A 120 20.83 20.97 12.51
CA TYR A 120 19.90 21.95 13.06
C TYR A 120 20.63 23.26 13.36
N GLU A 121 21.77 23.20 14.05
CA GLU A 121 22.60 24.37 14.38
C GLU A 121 23.09 25.11 13.13
N TRP A 122 23.58 24.40 12.11
CA TRP A 122 24.03 25.03 10.86
C TRP A 122 22.91 25.76 10.13
N VAL A 123 21.71 25.20 10.12
CA VAL A 123 20.53 25.82 9.49
C VAL A 123 20.02 26.99 10.35
N GLU A 124 20.06 26.89 11.67
CA GLU A 124 19.65 27.96 12.61
C GLU A 124 20.59 29.16 12.53
N GLN A 125 21.90 28.92 12.43
CA GLN A 125 22.92 29.96 12.30
C GLN A 125 23.07 30.49 10.87
N GLY A 126 22.54 29.78 9.88
CA GLY A 126 22.72 30.11 8.45
C GLY A 126 24.14 29.88 7.95
N VAL A 127 24.95 29.10 8.67
CA VAL A 127 26.36 28.82 8.35
C VAL A 127 26.51 27.33 8.08
N TRP A 128 26.65 26.97 6.80
CA TRP A 128 26.97 25.59 6.41
C TRP A 128 28.49 25.40 6.33
N PRO A 129 29.08 24.38 6.98
CA PRO A 129 30.51 24.15 6.91
C PRO A 129 30.99 23.89 5.47
N GLY A 130 32.04 24.58 5.03
CA GLY A 130 32.65 24.37 3.71
C GLY A 130 33.33 23.00 3.56
N GLN A 131 33.69 22.36 4.68
CA GLN A 131 34.21 20.99 4.73
C GLN A 131 33.42 20.20 5.77
N SER A 132 33.29 18.88 5.54
CA SER A 132 32.71 17.99 6.54
C SER A 132 33.52 18.06 7.84
N PRO A 133 32.87 18.14 9.02
CA PRO A 133 33.57 18.15 10.30
C PRO A 133 34.53 16.95 10.44
N PRO A 134 35.73 17.15 11.01
CA PRO A 134 36.66 16.06 11.30
C PRO A 134 36.01 15.03 12.23
N GLY A 135 36.13 13.73 11.89
CA GLY A 135 35.50 12.67 12.69
C GLY A 135 33.98 12.55 12.52
N ALA A 136 33.36 13.29 11.60
CA ALA A 136 31.92 13.19 11.34
C ALA A 136 31.48 11.76 11.05
N SER A 137 30.33 11.37 11.60
CA SER A 137 29.71 10.08 11.33
C SER A 137 29.33 9.95 9.86
N ARG A 138 29.10 8.71 9.38
CA ARG A 138 28.60 8.47 8.02
C ARG A 138 27.25 9.16 7.77
N VAL A 139 26.41 9.22 8.80
CA VAL A 139 25.08 9.87 8.76
C VAL A 139 25.26 11.38 8.61
N LEU A 140 26.10 12.01 9.43
CA LEU A 140 26.37 13.44 9.36
C LEU A 140 26.97 13.85 8.02
N ARG A 141 27.91 13.06 7.47
CA ARG A 141 28.47 13.30 6.12
C ARG A 141 27.39 13.23 5.04
N HIS A 142 26.47 12.26 5.14
CA HIS A 142 25.36 12.15 4.20
C HIS A 142 24.43 13.37 4.25
N LEU A 143 24.14 13.86 5.46
CA LEU A 143 23.34 15.08 5.64
C LEU A 143 24.11 16.32 5.16
N TRP A 144 25.42 16.41 5.43
CA TRP A 144 26.29 17.51 5.00
C TRP A 144 26.28 17.71 3.47
N CYS A 145 26.24 16.63 2.69
CA CYS A 145 26.16 16.70 1.22
C CYS A 145 24.82 17.25 0.68
N GLN A 146 23.84 17.56 1.53
CA GLN A 146 22.49 17.95 1.14
C GLN A 146 22.12 19.36 1.64
N ALA A 147 23.10 20.27 1.75
CA ALA A 147 22.95 21.63 2.26
C ALA A 147 21.65 22.34 1.82
N ASP A 148 21.40 22.39 0.51
CA ASP A 148 20.26 23.11 -0.09
C ASP A 148 18.90 22.44 0.14
N GLN A 149 18.85 21.36 0.91
CA GLN A 149 17.63 20.60 1.16
C GLN A 149 17.10 20.81 2.56
N PHE A 150 17.82 21.45 3.48
CA PHE A 150 17.33 21.62 4.85
C PHE A 150 16.80 23.03 5.13
N SER A 151 15.77 23.11 5.97
CA SER A 151 15.19 24.37 6.43
C SER A 151 14.45 24.13 7.74
N ILE A 152 14.52 25.09 8.66
CA ILE A 152 13.72 25.08 9.88
C ILE A 152 12.34 25.65 9.55
N ARG A 153 11.30 24.86 9.84
CA ARG A 153 9.90 25.28 9.65
C ARG A 153 9.11 24.96 10.91
N ASP A 154 8.37 25.94 11.40
CA ASP A 154 7.68 25.87 12.70
C ASP A 154 8.63 25.41 13.81
N GLY A 155 9.89 25.87 13.78
CA GLY A 155 10.96 25.50 14.72
C GLY A 155 11.37 24.03 14.70
N LEU A 156 11.09 23.27 13.63
CA LEU A 156 11.57 21.91 13.44
C LEU A 156 12.37 21.79 12.14
N LEU A 157 13.41 20.97 12.17
CA LEU A 157 14.21 20.69 10.99
C LEU A 157 13.40 19.86 9.99
N CYS A 158 13.29 20.39 8.77
CA CYS A 158 12.61 19.75 7.66
C CYS A 158 13.55 19.60 6.46
N ARG A 159 13.35 18.56 5.66
CA ARG A 159 14.07 18.30 4.41
C ARG A 159 13.18 18.46 3.20
N ARG A 160 13.63 19.20 2.20
CA ARG A 160 12.98 19.41 0.92
C ARG A 160 12.91 18.10 0.14
N TRP A 161 11.70 17.75 -0.28
CA TRP A 161 11.44 16.63 -1.16
C TRP A 161 11.69 17.04 -2.60
N ILE A 162 12.58 16.32 -3.29
CA ILE A 162 12.85 16.50 -4.71
C ILE A 162 12.25 15.30 -5.45
N PRO A 163 11.16 15.46 -6.23
CA PRO A 163 10.61 14.38 -7.03
C PRO A 163 11.60 13.99 -8.15
N ALA A 164 11.63 12.70 -8.49
CA ALA A 164 12.51 12.18 -9.54
C ALA A 164 12.11 12.64 -10.96
N THR A 165 10.86 13.09 -11.14
CA THR A 165 10.37 13.67 -12.39
C THR A 165 9.82 15.08 -12.12
N PRO A 166 10.29 16.11 -12.84
CA PRO A 166 9.74 17.44 -12.72
C PRO A 166 8.34 17.46 -13.36
N VAL A 167 7.32 17.27 -12.54
CA VAL A 167 5.93 17.53 -12.96
C VAL A 167 5.77 19.06 -12.94
N GLY A 168 5.29 19.64 -14.05
CA GLY A 168 5.26 21.08 -14.36
C GLY A 168 4.43 21.99 -13.45
N ASN A 169 4.23 21.63 -12.18
CA ASN A 169 3.70 22.44 -11.08
C ASN A 169 4.15 21.81 -9.74
N SER A 170 5.46 21.57 -9.57
CA SER A 170 6.01 20.86 -8.41
C SER A 170 5.84 21.69 -7.13
N VAL A 171 4.80 21.40 -6.34
CA VAL A 171 4.68 21.90 -4.97
C VAL A 171 5.89 21.38 -4.19
N THR A 172 6.71 22.31 -3.68
CA THR A 172 7.86 21.95 -2.85
C THR A 172 7.34 21.34 -1.55
N LYS A 173 7.51 20.04 -1.39
CA LYS A 173 7.09 19.30 -0.19
C LYS A 173 8.25 19.23 0.80
N TRP A 174 7.95 19.35 2.09
CA TRP A 174 8.95 19.35 3.17
C TRP A 174 8.68 18.18 4.08
N LEU A 175 9.66 17.30 4.28
CA LEU A 175 9.55 16.14 5.14
C LEU A 175 10.12 16.46 6.53
N LEU A 176 9.44 16.02 7.57
CA LEU A 176 9.94 16.17 8.93
C LEU A 176 11.16 15.26 9.14
N VAL A 177 12.29 15.82 9.59
CA VAL A 177 13.50 15.04 9.89
C VAL A 177 13.33 14.34 11.23
N VAL A 178 13.41 13.02 11.25
CA VAL A 178 13.13 12.20 12.45
C VAL A 178 14.43 11.77 13.14
N PRO A 179 14.63 12.14 14.42
CA PRO A 179 15.77 11.71 15.24
C PRO A 179 15.80 10.21 15.48
N LYS A 180 17.01 9.65 15.64
CA LYS A 180 17.21 8.21 15.73
C LYS A 180 16.36 7.54 16.81
N ARG A 181 16.20 8.22 17.96
CA ARG A 181 15.42 7.73 19.11
C ARG A 181 13.92 7.54 18.84
N LEU A 182 13.35 8.26 17.86
CA LEU A 182 11.91 8.22 17.56
C LEU A 182 11.58 7.26 16.41
N ILE A 183 12.59 6.78 15.67
CA ILE A 183 12.40 5.87 14.54
C ILE A 183 11.63 4.59 14.93
N PRO A 184 12.00 3.85 16.01
CA PRO A 184 11.31 2.60 16.34
C PRO A 184 9.83 2.80 16.60
N ARG A 185 9.47 3.84 17.36
CA ARG A 185 8.07 4.17 17.67
C ARG A 185 7.28 4.54 16.41
N LEU A 186 7.93 5.26 15.49
CA LEU A 186 7.32 5.66 14.23
C LEU A 186 7.11 4.45 13.31
N LEU A 187 8.05 3.50 13.29
CA LEU A 187 7.92 2.26 12.53
C LEU A 187 6.83 1.35 13.09
N GLU A 188 6.75 1.23 14.42
CA GLU A 188 5.67 0.52 15.11
C GLU A 188 4.30 1.11 14.73
N ALA A 189 4.11 2.43 14.83
CA ALA A 189 2.87 3.07 14.43
C ALA A 189 2.59 2.95 12.91
N ALA A 190 3.64 2.95 12.09
CA ALA A 190 3.52 2.85 10.64
C ALA A 190 3.18 1.44 10.15
N HIS A 191 3.65 0.39 10.83
CA HIS A 191 3.56 -1.02 10.44
C HIS A 191 2.66 -1.85 11.36
N ASP A 192 2.91 -1.86 12.67
CA ASP A 192 2.23 -2.71 13.66
C ASP A 192 0.90 -2.09 14.15
N GLY A 193 0.81 -0.76 14.15
CA GLY A 193 -0.38 -0.04 14.61
C GLY A 193 -1.62 -0.24 13.73
N PRO A 194 -2.81 0.19 14.21
CA PRO A 194 -4.07 0.07 13.46
C PRO A 194 -4.04 0.74 12.08
N ALA A 195 -3.28 1.82 11.95
CA ALA A 195 -3.08 2.50 10.67
C ALA A 195 -2.12 1.72 9.73
N GLY A 196 -1.27 0.85 10.27
CA GLY A 196 -0.20 0.13 9.58
C GLY A 196 -0.57 -1.24 9.04
N GLY A 197 -1.46 -1.97 9.73
CA GLY A 197 -2.06 -3.20 9.22
C GLY A 197 -1.08 -4.28 8.75
N HIS A 198 0.16 -4.27 9.26
CA HIS A 198 1.25 -5.16 8.83
C HIS A 198 1.51 -5.13 7.31
N PHE A 199 1.40 -3.96 6.68
CA PHE A 199 1.69 -3.85 5.26
C PHE A 199 3.14 -4.26 4.94
N GLY A 200 3.32 -4.97 3.83
CA GLY A 200 4.65 -5.31 3.33
C GLY A 200 5.51 -4.07 3.02
N PHE A 201 6.83 -4.27 3.02
CA PHE A 201 7.88 -3.25 2.90
C PHE A 201 7.52 -2.06 1.98
N ARG A 202 7.13 -2.30 0.73
CA ARG A 202 6.89 -1.22 -0.26
C ARG A 202 5.81 -0.23 0.20
N LYS A 203 4.73 -0.73 0.80
CA LYS A 203 3.62 0.10 1.28
C LYS A 203 3.99 0.82 2.58
N ALA A 204 4.64 0.13 3.51
CA ALA A 204 5.14 0.74 4.75
C ALA A 204 6.14 1.87 4.45
N PHE A 205 7.08 1.62 3.54
CA PHE A 205 8.09 2.59 3.12
C PHE A 205 7.46 3.84 2.49
N GLU A 206 6.55 3.71 1.52
CA GLU A 206 5.89 4.89 0.91
C GLU A 206 5.05 5.68 1.93
N LYS A 207 4.39 4.98 2.85
CA LYS A 207 3.60 5.60 3.91
C LYS A 207 4.46 6.51 4.80
N VAL A 208 5.64 6.03 5.19
CA VAL A 208 6.63 6.77 5.98
C VAL A 208 7.29 7.88 5.16
N ARG A 209 7.85 7.53 4.00
CA ARG A 209 8.59 8.42 3.08
C ARG A 209 7.78 9.63 2.64
N SER A 210 6.46 9.48 2.55
CA SER A 210 5.56 10.58 2.20
C SER A 210 5.52 11.72 3.23
N SER A 211 6.10 11.59 4.42
CA SER A 211 5.98 12.60 5.48
C SER A 211 7.20 12.77 6.37
N PHE A 212 8.00 11.73 6.47
CA PHE A 212 9.15 11.68 7.36
C PHE A 212 10.41 11.37 6.58
N TYR A 213 11.54 11.89 7.06
CA TYR A 213 12.85 11.63 6.51
C TYR A 213 13.85 11.30 7.62
N TRP A 214 14.70 10.31 7.37
CA TRP A 214 15.95 10.09 8.09
C TRP A 214 16.93 9.30 7.20
N PRO A 215 18.25 9.34 7.46
CA PRO A 215 19.23 8.54 6.73
C PRO A 215 18.99 7.04 6.89
N ASN A 216 19.19 6.25 5.83
CA ASN A 216 18.95 4.79 5.79
C ASN A 216 17.49 4.34 6.04
N GLN A 217 16.51 5.23 5.90
CA GLN A 217 15.07 4.94 6.06
C GLN A 217 14.59 3.68 5.31
N ARG A 218 15.13 3.40 4.13
CA ARG A 218 14.76 2.22 3.34
C ARG A 218 15.17 0.92 4.05
N GLU A 219 16.39 0.86 4.56
CA GLU A 219 16.95 -0.31 5.25
C GLU A 219 16.24 -0.53 6.58
N ASP A 220 16.02 0.54 7.36
CA ASP A 220 15.31 0.44 8.64
C ASP A 220 13.89 -0.10 8.48
N VAL A 221 13.13 0.39 7.49
CA VAL A 221 11.78 -0.10 7.21
C VAL A 221 11.80 -1.55 6.72
N ALA A 222 12.78 -1.91 5.89
CA ALA A 222 12.93 -3.28 5.40
C ALA A 222 13.23 -4.25 6.55
N ASN A 223 14.17 -3.89 7.42
CA ASN A 223 14.57 -4.66 8.59
C ASN A 223 13.42 -4.80 9.59
N TRP A 224 12.64 -3.74 9.82
CA TRP A 224 11.45 -3.80 10.68
C TRP A 224 10.39 -4.77 10.13
N CYS A 225 10.10 -4.67 8.82
CA CYS A 225 9.12 -5.54 8.18
C CYS A 225 9.57 -7.01 8.11
N SER A 226 10.88 -7.28 8.11
CA SER A 226 11.43 -8.64 8.11
C SER A 226 11.51 -9.24 9.51
N SER A 227 11.73 -8.43 10.55
CA SER A 227 11.79 -8.86 11.96
C SER A 227 10.41 -8.97 12.64
N CYS A 228 9.34 -8.50 12.02
CA CYS A 228 7.99 -8.56 12.58
C CYS A 228 7.48 -10.01 12.72
N ASP A 229 7.33 -10.47 13.98
CA ASP A 229 6.87 -11.83 14.32
C ASP A 229 5.45 -12.12 13.78
N ALA A 230 4.53 -11.16 13.90
CA ALA A 230 3.16 -11.30 13.38
C ALA A 230 3.15 -11.52 11.85
N CYS A 231 4.02 -10.82 11.12
CA CYS A 231 4.21 -11.03 9.69
C CYS A 231 4.85 -12.38 9.40
N ALA A 232 5.89 -12.76 10.15
CA ALA A 232 6.60 -14.01 9.97
C ALA A 232 5.69 -15.24 10.13
N ARG A 233 4.82 -15.23 11.16
CA ARG A 233 3.82 -16.30 11.39
C ARG A 233 2.77 -16.43 10.29
N ARG A 234 2.41 -15.32 9.63
CA ARG A 234 1.39 -15.29 8.57
C ARG A 234 1.95 -15.56 7.18
N LYS A 235 3.21 -15.21 6.93
CA LYS A 235 3.84 -15.46 5.63
C LYS A 235 3.84 -16.97 5.39
N PRO A 236 3.22 -17.45 4.30
CA PRO A 236 3.37 -18.85 3.95
C PRO A 236 4.86 -19.10 3.72
N GLY A 237 5.44 -19.99 4.51
CA GLY A 237 6.85 -20.36 4.37
C GLY A 237 7.15 -20.82 2.94
N GLU A 238 8.40 -20.67 2.53
CA GLU A 238 8.95 -21.20 1.27
C GLU A 238 8.56 -22.68 1.07
N SER A 239 8.34 -23.42 2.16
CA SER A 239 7.93 -24.82 2.21
C SER A 239 6.58 -25.15 1.56
N ARG A 240 5.67 -24.19 1.35
CA ARG A 240 4.45 -24.46 0.54
C ARG A 240 4.73 -24.54 -0.96
N ARG A 241 5.94 -24.17 -1.41
CA ARG A 241 6.39 -24.25 -2.80
C ARG A 241 7.40 -25.36 -3.06
N ALA A 242 7.89 -26.04 -2.03
CA ALA A 242 8.62 -27.29 -2.19
C ALA A 242 7.64 -28.43 -2.53
N ARG A 243 6.91 -28.29 -3.65
CA ARG A 243 6.30 -29.45 -4.28
C ARG A 243 7.49 -30.24 -4.83
N ALA A 244 7.70 -31.45 -4.32
CA ALA A 244 8.63 -32.37 -4.96
C ALA A 244 8.30 -32.43 -6.46
N PRO A 245 9.31 -32.46 -7.35
CA PRO A 245 9.05 -32.61 -8.77
C PRO A 245 8.11 -33.80 -9.00
N LEU A 246 7.07 -33.62 -9.83
CA LEU A 246 6.19 -34.72 -10.20
C LEU A 246 7.04 -35.81 -10.86
N GLN A 247 7.01 -37.01 -10.29
CA GLN A 247 7.71 -38.17 -10.84
C GLN A 247 6.71 -39.04 -11.60
N PRO A 248 6.99 -39.41 -12.85
CA PRO A 248 6.18 -40.42 -13.53
C PRO A 248 6.32 -41.74 -12.78
N HIS A 249 5.19 -42.42 -12.59
CA HIS A 249 5.19 -43.79 -12.10
C HIS A 249 5.37 -44.73 -13.29
N CYS A 250 6.52 -45.40 -13.37
CA CYS A 250 6.73 -46.44 -14.38
C CYS A 250 6.05 -47.73 -13.91
N THR A 251 5.03 -48.18 -14.65
CA THR A 251 4.39 -49.49 -14.50
C THR A 251 4.71 -50.28 -15.76
N GLY A 252 5.30 -51.47 -15.63
CA GLY A 252 5.80 -52.26 -16.75
C GLY A 252 4.85 -53.36 -17.22
N ASN A 253 3.93 -53.81 -16.37
CA ASN A 253 2.98 -54.89 -16.70
C ASN A 253 1.59 -54.63 -16.12
N PRO A 254 0.52 -55.21 -16.71
CA PRO A 254 -0.81 -55.21 -16.10
C PRO A 254 -0.79 -55.77 -14.68
N TRP A 255 -1.60 -55.20 -13.78
CA TRP A 255 -1.76 -55.61 -12.38
C TRP A 255 -0.55 -55.37 -11.46
N GLU A 256 0.54 -54.78 -11.95
CA GLU A 256 1.72 -54.47 -11.14
C GLU A 256 1.44 -53.34 -10.14
N ARG A 257 0.52 -52.42 -10.46
CA ARG A 257 0.09 -51.37 -9.54
C ARG A 257 -1.37 -50.97 -9.75
N ILE A 258 -2.15 -51.08 -8.68
CA ILE A 258 -3.56 -50.69 -8.68
C ILE A 258 -3.73 -49.37 -7.91
N CYS A 259 -4.35 -48.39 -8.55
CA CYS A 259 -4.81 -47.15 -7.94
C CYS A 259 -6.22 -47.35 -7.39
N LEU A 260 -6.42 -47.03 -6.11
CA LEU A 260 -7.72 -47.07 -5.44
C LEU A 260 -8.14 -45.65 -5.08
N GLY A 261 -9.38 -45.30 -5.41
CA GLY A 261 -9.96 -44.01 -5.05
C GLY A 261 -11.41 -44.16 -4.62
N PHE A 262 -11.84 -43.34 -3.67
CA PHE A 262 -13.25 -43.20 -3.35
C PHE A 262 -13.80 -41.94 -4.01
N LEU A 263 -14.87 -42.08 -4.79
CA LEU A 263 -15.69 -40.96 -5.22
C LEU A 263 -16.91 -40.90 -4.31
N GLY A 264 -17.24 -39.72 -3.77
CA GLY A 264 -18.10 -39.65 -2.60
C GLY A 264 -18.94 -38.42 -2.42
N SER A 265 -19.88 -38.57 -1.48
CA SER A 265 -20.95 -37.63 -1.11
C SER A 265 -22.12 -37.56 -2.11
N PHE A 266 -22.41 -38.67 -2.79
CA PHE A 266 -23.58 -38.75 -3.66
C PHE A 266 -24.89 -38.94 -2.85
N ALA A 267 -26.01 -38.70 -3.54
CA ALA A 267 -27.32 -39.06 -3.02
C ALA A 267 -27.37 -40.57 -2.73
N GLY A 268 -27.96 -40.94 -1.59
CA GLY A 268 -28.03 -42.34 -1.17
C GLY A 268 -28.90 -43.15 -2.13
N THR A 269 -28.43 -44.35 -2.47
CA THR A 269 -29.29 -45.34 -3.14
C THR A 269 -30.32 -45.90 -2.16
N THR A 270 -31.32 -46.62 -2.67
CA THR A 270 -32.30 -47.35 -1.86
C THR A 270 -31.68 -48.38 -0.92
N ALA A 271 -30.46 -48.86 -1.23
CA ALA A 271 -29.68 -49.76 -0.38
C ALA A 271 -28.73 -49.04 0.59
N GLY A 272 -28.76 -47.69 0.63
CA GLY A 272 -27.92 -46.89 1.54
C GLY A 272 -26.51 -46.59 1.05
N ASN A 273 -26.15 -46.96 -0.19
CA ASN A 273 -24.81 -46.71 -0.74
C ASN A 273 -24.63 -45.24 -1.15
N ARG A 274 -23.48 -44.63 -0.82
CA ARG A 274 -23.20 -43.19 -1.04
C ARG A 274 -21.83 -42.90 -1.67
N TYR A 275 -21.03 -43.93 -1.89
CA TYR A 275 -19.65 -43.84 -2.35
C TYR A 275 -19.42 -44.90 -3.42
N LEU A 276 -18.56 -44.57 -4.39
CA LEU A 276 -18.07 -45.50 -5.39
C LEU A 276 -16.60 -45.77 -5.09
N LEU A 277 -16.25 -47.05 -4.99
CA LEU A 277 -14.85 -47.48 -5.01
C LEU A 277 -14.42 -47.58 -6.47
N VAL A 278 -13.46 -46.74 -6.87
CA VAL A 278 -12.82 -46.79 -8.17
C VAL A 278 -11.52 -47.56 -8.03
N VAL A 279 -11.39 -48.61 -8.85
CA VAL A 279 -10.20 -49.44 -8.94
C VAL A 279 -9.67 -49.30 -10.36
N THR A 280 -8.43 -48.85 -10.51
CA THR A 280 -7.80 -48.62 -11.81
C THR A 280 -6.43 -49.29 -11.82
N ASP A 281 -6.18 -50.15 -12.79
CA ASP A 281 -4.82 -50.65 -13.02
C ASP A 281 -3.98 -49.52 -13.64
N SER A 282 -2.77 -49.31 -13.13
CA SER A 282 -1.92 -48.17 -13.53
C SER A 282 -1.19 -48.42 -14.86
N PHE A 283 -1.39 -49.58 -15.48
CA PHE A 283 -0.80 -49.98 -16.75
C PHE A 283 -1.78 -49.86 -17.94
N THR A 284 -3.06 -50.22 -17.74
CA THR A 284 -4.12 -50.21 -18.78
C THR A 284 -4.88 -48.89 -18.85
#